data_AF-A0A2N7HQH0-F1
#
_entry.id   AF-A0A2N7HQH0-F1
#
_cell.length_a   1.000
_cell.length_b   1.000
_cell.length_c   1.000
_cell.angle_alpha   90.00
_cell.angle_beta   90.00
_cell.angle_gamma   90.00
#
_symmetry.space_group_name_H-M   'P 1'
#
loop_
_entity.id
_entity.type
_entity.pdbx_description
1 polymer ?
#
loop_
_entity_poly.entity_id
_entity_poly.type
_entity_poly.pdbx_seq_one_letter_code
_entity_poly.pdbx_strand_id
1 'polypeptide(L)'
;AVPAIGFVAHMDTAPDASGANVKPQVIRDYQGGTIELGTSGESLNPSQYPDLDALHGHDLITTDGTTLLGADNKAGIAEIISAIAYLKANPEIKHGDICIGFTPDEEIGRGADLFNVEKFGAEWAYTIDGGPVGELEFENFNATSADVICHGVNVHPGTAKGKMVNSMNIAAQFQLMMPSQETPECTEGYEGFYHLKSAEMGVARSELGYIIRDFEREGVEARKAFMQQKVDELNERLEKGRVELVLTDSYFNMKEMVEPHQHIIELAKQAMIECDVEPMIKPIRGGTDGARLSFMGLPCPNIFTGGYNFHGIHEFITIQGMEQAVKVIVELSQRTAVHYQK
;
A
#
# COMPACT_ATOMS: atom_id res chain seq x y z
N ALA A 1 27.90 -20.21 3.24
CA ALA A 1 27.17 -19.97 4.50
C ALA A 1 25.73 -19.64 4.11
N VAL A 2 24.74 -20.01 4.93
CA VAL A 2 23.34 -19.65 4.64
C VAL A 2 23.20 -18.14 4.89
N PRO A 3 22.69 -17.35 3.93
CA PRO A 3 22.50 -15.91 4.10
C PRO A 3 21.43 -15.62 5.17
N ALA A 4 21.57 -14.49 5.86
CA ALA A 4 20.56 -14.00 6.78
C ALA A 4 19.41 -13.36 5.99
N ILE A 5 18.17 -13.69 6.34
CA ILE A 5 16.96 -13.13 5.70
C ILE A 5 16.12 -12.36 6.71
N GLY A 6 15.34 -11.39 6.23
CA GLY A 6 14.49 -10.55 7.05
C GLY A 6 13.00 -10.82 6.88
N PHE A 7 12.24 -10.65 7.95
CA PHE A 7 10.79 -10.47 7.90
C PHE A 7 10.43 -9.14 8.56
N VAL A 8 9.62 -8.35 7.87
CA VAL A 8 9.21 -7.01 8.30
C VAL A 8 7.69 -6.92 8.35
N ALA A 9 7.18 -6.24 9.35
CA ALA A 9 5.76 -5.91 9.53
C ALA A 9 5.67 -4.51 10.18
N HIS A 10 4.51 -3.86 10.13
CA HIS A 10 4.32 -2.55 10.75
C HIS A 10 3.36 -2.59 11.95
N MET A 11 3.56 -1.66 12.89
CA MET A 11 2.91 -1.65 14.20
C MET A 11 1.65 -0.79 14.24
N ASP A 12 1.56 0.21 13.37
CA ASP A 12 0.46 1.13 13.29
C ASP A 12 -0.75 0.52 12.56
N THR A 13 -1.80 1.33 12.44
CA THR A 13 -3.03 1.01 11.72
C THR A 13 -3.51 2.29 11.06
N ALA A 14 -4.09 2.20 9.86
CA ALA A 14 -4.52 3.34 9.08
C ALA A 14 -5.30 4.41 9.87
N PRO A 15 -5.07 5.71 9.59
CA PRO A 15 -5.82 6.82 10.20
C PRO A 15 -7.26 6.95 9.67
N ASP A 16 -7.59 6.29 8.56
CA ASP A 16 -8.87 6.35 7.84
C ASP A 16 -10.06 5.84 8.67
N ALA A 17 -9.81 4.91 9.60
CA ALA A 17 -10.79 4.44 10.58
C ALA A 17 -10.14 4.28 11.96
N SER A 18 -10.93 4.43 13.02
CA SER A 18 -10.40 4.30 14.38
C SER A 18 -9.91 2.89 14.66
N GLY A 19 -8.63 2.72 15.04
CA GLY A 19 -8.09 1.47 15.59
C GLY A 19 -8.23 1.34 17.12
N ALA A 20 -8.94 2.25 17.78
CA ALA A 20 -9.12 2.25 19.23
C ALA A 20 -10.32 1.40 19.66
N ASN A 21 -10.12 0.55 20.67
CA ASN A 21 -11.17 -0.31 21.27
C ASN A 21 -11.87 -1.25 20.26
N VAL A 22 -11.11 -1.78 19.31
CA VAL A 22 -11.58 -2.78 18.35
C VAL A 22 -12.27 -3.93 19.08
N LYS A 23 -13.44 -4.36 18.59
CA LYS A 23 -14.18 -5.52 19.11
C LYS A 23 -14.29 -6.60 18.02
N PRO A 24 -13.28 -7.48 17.92
CA PRO A 24 -13.30 -8.52 16.90
C PRO A 24 -14.47 -9.49 17.10
N GLN A 25 -15.11 -9.87 16.01
CA GLN A 25 -16.11 -10.94 15.97
C GLN A 25 -15.51 -12.16 15.28
N VAL A 26 -15.65 -13.34 15.89
CA VAL A 26 -15.20 -14.59 15.27
C VAL A 26 -16.40 -15.32 14.68
N ILE A 27 -16.42 -15.43 13.36
CA ILE A 27 -17.43 -16.15 12.60
C ILE A 27 -16.85 -17.52 12.25
N ARG A 28 -17.33 -18.57 12.92
CA ARG A 28 -16.84 -19.93 12.71
C ARG A 28 -17.52 -20.57 11.52
N ASP A 29 -16.76 -21.37 10.77
CA ASP A 29 -17.25 -22.22 9.68
C ASP A 29 -18.17 -21.45 8.73
N TYR A 30 -17.71 -20.32 8.22
CA TYR A 30 -18.50 -19.42 7.38
C TYR A 30 -19.06 -20.15 6.15
N GLN A 31 -20.39 -20.20 5.98
CA GLN A 31 -21.05 -20.94 4.89
C GLN A 31 -21.63 -20.03 3.79
N GLY A 32 -21.10 -18.81 3.67
CA GLY A 32 -21.69 -17.78 2.82
C GLY A 32 -22.77 -16.96 3.53
N GLY A 33 -23.25 -15.92 2.84
CA GLY A 33 -24.29 -15.03 3.33
C GLY A 33 -23.76 -13.78 4.06
N THR A 34 -24.68 -12.90 4.42
CA THR A 34 -24.33 -11.62 5.05
C THR A 34 -23.89 -11.81 6.50
N ILE A 35 -22.79 -11.16 6.89
CA ILE A 35 -22.31 -11.09 8.27
C ILE A 35 -22.63 -9.71 8.82
N GLU A 36 -23.50 -9.64 9.82
CA GLU A 36 -23.80 -8.40 10.52
C GLU A 36 -22.59 -7.96 11.37
N LEU A 37 -22.27 -6.66 11.30
CA LEU A 37 -21.15 -6.10 12.06
C LEU A 37 -21.67 -5.50 13.36
N GLY A 38 -21.55 -6.28 14.44
CA GLY A 38 -22.00 -5.90 15.77
C GLY A 38 -23.45 -5.44 15.81
N THR A 39 -23.66 -4.18 16.18
CA THR A 39 -24.98 -3.53 16.19
C THR A 39 -24.95 -2.18 15.47
N SER A 40 -23.96 -1.94 14.61
CA SER A 40 -23.82 -0.65 13.90
C SER A 40 -24.87 -0.46 12.82
N GLY A 41 -25.44 -1.57 12.31
CA GLY A 41 -26.28 -1.59 11.12
C GLY A 41 -25.50 -1.81 9.82
N GLU A 42 -24.18 -1.99 9.91
CA GLU A 42 -23.29 -2.34 8.80
C GLU A 42 -23.16 -3.85 8.65
N SER A 43 -22.79 -4.31 7.46
CA SER A 43 -22.68 -5.75 7.17
C SER A 43 -21.64 -6.05 6.10
N LEU A 44 -20.99 -7.21 6.21
CA LEU A 44 -20.20 -7.80 5.13
C LEU A 44 -21.10 -8.66 4.26
N ASN A 45 -21.36 -8.18 3.04
CA ASN A 45 -22.25 -8.85 2.10
C ASN A 45 -21.47 -9.37 0.89
N PRO A 46 -21.59 -10.66 0.52
CA PRO A 46 -20.89 -11.22 -0.65
C PRO A 46 -21.21 -10.52 -1.98
N SER A 47 -22.39 -9.93 -2.12
CA SER A 47 -22.73 -9.15 -3.33
C SER A 47 -21.91 -7.87 -3.47
N GLN A 48 -21.41 -7.33 -2.36
CA GLN A 48 -20.51 -6.17 -2.33
C GLN A 48 -19.03 -6.61 -2.26
N TYR A 49 -18.76 -7.73 -1.59
CA TYR A 49 -17.43 -8.29 -1.36
C TYR A 49 -17.37 -9.74 -1.85
N PRO A 50 -17.21 -9.97 -3.18
CA PRO A 50 -17.26 -11.31 -3.78
C PRO A 50 -16.18 -12.27 -3.25
N ASP A 51 -15.09 -11.77 -2.68
CA ASP A 51 -14.06 -12.60 -2.06
C ASP A 51 -14.61 -13.53 -0.97
N LEU A 52 -15.71 -13.15 -0.32
CA LEU A 52 -16.39 -14.00 0.66
C LEU A 52 -16.88 -15.32 0.06
N ASP A 53 -17.25 -15.36 -1.22
CA ASP A 53 -17.74 -16.60 -1.86
C ASP A 53 -16.65 -17.67 -1.94
N ALA A 54 -15.36 -17.28 -1.91
CA ALA A 54 -14.22 -18.19 -1.91
C ALA A 54 -13.86 -18.71 -0.51
N LEU A 55 -14.51 -18.22 0.55
CA LEU A 55 -14.10 -18.47 1.94
C LEU A 55 -15.04 -19.41 2.70
N HIS A 56 -15.83 -20.22 1.98
CA HIS A 56 -16.68 -21.21 2.60
C HIS A 56 -15.88 -22.22 3.44
N GLY A 57 -16.31 -22.45 4.68
CA GLY A 57 -15.64 -23.31 5.67
C GLY A 57 -14.51 -22.64 6.44
N HIS A 58 -14.18 -21.37 6.16
CA HIS A 58 -13.16 -20.64 6.91
C HIS A 58 -13.72 -20.07 8.22
N ASP A 59 -12.84 -19.86 9.19
CA ASP A 59 -13.13 -19.06 10.37
C ASP A 59 -12.70 -17.63 10.09
N LEU A 60 -13.66 -16.70 10.07
CA LEU A 60 -13.41 -15.29 9.81
C LEU A 60 -13.30 -14.51 11.12
N ILE A 61 -12.44 -13.50 11.13
CA ILE A 61 -12.37 -12.47 12.16
C ILE A 61 -12.76 -11.15 11.51
N THR A 62 -13.82 -10.51 11.99
CA THR A 62 -14.35 -9.25 11.45
C THR A 62 -14.39 -8.18 12.54
N THR A 63 -14.66 -6.93 12.16
CA THR A 63 -14.93 -5.83 13.11
C THR A 63 -16.35 -5.93 13.71
N ASP A 64 -16.71 -5.00 14.60
CA ASP A 64 -18.11 -4.76 15.01
C ASP A 64 -18.78 -3.61 14.21
N GLY A 65 -18.15 -3.16 13.12
CA GLY A 65 -18.64 -2.10 12.25
C GLY A 65 -18.37 -0.68 12.75
N THR A 66 -17.65 -0.51 13.87
CA THR A 66 -17.37 0.83 14.46
C THR A 66 -15.90 1.25 14.38
N THR A 67 -15.01 0.32 14.06
CA THR A 67 -13.55 0.48 14.00
C THR A 67 -13.00 -0.27 12.80
N LEU A 68 -11.75 -0.02 12.41
CA LEU A 68 -10.98 -1.01 11.66
C LEU A 68 -10.72 -2.28 12.50
N LEU A 69 -10.22 -3.35 11.88
CA LEU A 69 -9.79 -4.56 12.58
C LEU A 69 -8.32 -4.44 13.00
N GLY A 70 -7.48 -3.93 12.10
CA GLY A 70 -6.03 -3.87 12.24
C GLY A 70 -5.35 -5.19 11.93
N ALA A 71 -5.94 -6.01 11.06
CA ALA A 71 -5.25 -7.13 10.45
C ALA A 71 -4.05 -6.62 9.65
N ASP A 72 -4.25 -5.52 8.90
CA ASP A 72 -3.17 -4.65 8.43
C ASP A 72 -2.62 -3.79 9.59
N ASN A 73 -1.41 -4.02 10.11
CA ASN A 73 -0.50 -5.16 9.83
C ASN A 73 -0.23 -6.05 11.06
N LYS A 74 -1.13 -6.04 12.05
CA LYS A 74 -0.96 -6.88 13.26
C LYS A 74 -1.07 -8.37 12.97
N ALA A 75 -1.70 -8.76 11.86
CA ALA A 75 -1.68 -10.13 11.37
C ALA A 75 -0.26 -10.55 10.99
N GLY A 76 0.44 -9.75 10.19
CA GLY A 76 1.84 -9.98 9.83
C GLY A 76 2.77 -10.08 11.04
N ILE A 77 2.57 -9.21 12.05
CA ILE A 77 3.30 -9.32 13.33
C ILE A 77 3.03 -10.68 13.99
N ALA A 78 1.76 -11.06 14.14
CA ALA A 78 1.37 -12.31 14.77
C ALA A 78 1.91 -13.54 14.02
N GLU A 79 1.91 -13.49 12.68
CA GLU A 79 2.41 -14.54 11.80
C GLU A 79 3.92 -14.71 11.92
N ILE A 80 4.68 -13.61 11.85
CA ILE A 80 6.14 -13.63 12.04
C ILE A 80 6.49 -14.20 13.42
N ILE A 81 5.88 -13.69 14.49
CA ILE A 81 6.17 -14.18 15.85
C ILE A 81 5.80 -15.67 16.00
N SER A 82 4.70 -16.11 15.40
CA SER A 82 4.26 -17.51 15.45
C SER A 82 5.20 -18.44 14.67
N ALA A 83 5.64 -18.04 13.48
CA ALA A 83 6.60 -18.80 12.68
C ALA A 83 7.94 -18.97 13.43
N ILE A 84 8.43 -17.92 14.08
CA ILE A 84 9.66 -17.96 14.86
C ILE A 84 9.51 -18.84 16.10
N ALA A 85 8.37 -18.76 16.79
CA ALA A 85 8.07 -19.67 17.89
C ALA A 85 8.05 -21.13 17.44
N TYR A 86 7.47 -21.42 16.26
CA TYR A 86 7.43 -22.75 15.67
C TYR A 86 8.83 -23.27 15.30
N LEU A 87 9.66 -22.47 14.61
CA LEU A 87 11.04 -22.84 14.27
C LEU A 87 11.87 -23.15 15.52
N LYS A 88 11.73 -22.35 16.58
CA LYS A 88 12.43 -22.59 17.85
C LYS A 88 11.98 -23.87 18.56
N ALA A 89 10.70 -24.23 18.43
CA ALA A 89 10.16 -25.46 19.00
C ALA A 89 10.55 -26.71 18.20
N ASN A 90 10.93 -26.56 16.93
CA ASN A 90 11.23 -27.64 15.98
C ASN A 90 12.65 -27.48 15.38
N PRO A 91 13.73 -27.65 16.16
CA PRO A 91 15.12 -27.40 15.75
C PRO A 91 15.66 -28.33 14.64
N GLU A 92 14.92 -29.36 14.28
CA GLU A 92 15.17 -30.20 13.11
C GLU A 92 14.95 -29.46 11.80
N ILE A 93 14.07 -28.45 11.79
CA ILE A 93 13.85 -27.56 10.64
C ILE A 93 15.06 -26.64 10.50
N LYS A 94 15.83 -26.84 9.45
CA LYS A 94 17.07 -26.09 9.22
C LYS A 94 16.76 -24.70 8.69
N HIS A 95 17.30 -23.66 9.30
CA HIS A 95 17.22 -22.28 8.82
C HIS A 95 18.56 -21.57 9.06
N GLY A 96 18.78 -20.44 8.37
CA GLY A 96 19.90 -19.53 8.63
C GLY A 96 19.56 -18.55 9.77
N ASP A 97 20.29 -17.43 9.82
CA ASP A 97 19.91 -16.31 10.69
C ASP A 97 18.63 -15.64 10.14
N ILE A 98 17.70 -15.31 11.03
CA ILE A 98 16.44 -14.65 10.69
C ILE A 98 16.37 -13.32 11.45
N CYS A 99 16.25 -12.23 10.69
CA CYS A 99 16.15 -10.87 11.19
C CYS A 99 14.67 -10.45 11.21
N ILE A 100 14.21 -9.80 12.27
CA ILE A 100 12.80 -9.42 12.45
C ILE A 100 12.72 -7.92 12.71
N GLY A 101 11.92 -7.22 11.91
CA GLY A 101 11.73 -5.76 12.00
C GLY A 101 10.26 -5.41 12.16
N PHE A 102 9.95 -4.53 13.11
CA PHE A 102 8.62 -3.95 13.27
C PHE A 102 8.70 -2.43 13.14
N THR A 103 8.16 -1.88 12.06
CA THR A 103 8.20 -0.43 11.76
C THR A 103 7.01 0.31 12.41
N PRO A 104 7.14 1.62 12.71
CA PRO A 104 6.15 2.31 13.55
C PRO A 104 5.08 3.15 12.84
N ASP A 105 5.38 3.76 11.69
CA ASP A 105 4.58 4.81 11.04
C ASP A 105 4.44 4.50 9.52
N GLU A 106 4.10 3.26 9.14
CA GLU A 106 3.97 2.85 7.73
C GLU A 106 2.83 3.59 7.04
N GLU A 107 1.68 3.70 7.70
CA GLU A 107 0.41 4.16 7.14
C GLU A 107 0.42 5.66 6.80
N ILE A 108 1.42 6.37 7.31
CA ILE A 108 1.69 7.78 7.01
C ILE A 108 2.98 7.98 6.19
N GLY A 109 3.52 6.90 5.63
CA GLY A 109 4.64 6.87 4.70
C GLY A 109 6.02 7.07 5.35
N ARG A 110 6.18 6.74 6.64
CA ARG A 110 7.39 7.02 7.42
C ARG A 110 8.01 5.77 8.06
N GLY A 111 7.48 4.58 7.81
CA GLY A 111 7.95 3.33 8.41
C GLY A 111 9.45 3.05 8.17
N ALA A 112 9.90 3.23 6.93
CA ALA A 112 11.30 3.04 6.54
C ALA A 112 12.26 4.23 6.84
N ASP A 113 11.77 5.42 7.24
CA ASP A 113 12.58 6.65 7.30
C ASP A 113 13.83 6.54 8.20
N LEU A 114 13.72 5.80 9.30
CA LEU A 114 14.80 5.59 10.28
C LEU A 114 15.26 4.13 10.34
N PHE A 115 14.91 3.32 9.34
CA PHE A 115 15.28 1.92 9.32
C PHE A 115 16.78 1.76 9.10
N ASN A 116 17.47 1.13 10.05
CA ASN A 116 18.91 0.90 9.94
C ASN A 116 19.18 -0.47 9.30
N VAL A 117 19.29 -0.50 7.97
CA VAL A 117 19.53 -1.71 7.17
C VAL A 117 20.81 -2.44 7.58
N GLU A 118 21.91 -1.71 7.81
CA GLU A 118 23.18 -2.30 8.23
C GLU A 118 23.05 -3.04 9.57
N LYS A 119 22.37 -2.43 10.54
CA LYS A 119 22.10 -3.06 11.84
C LYS A 119 21.10 -4.19 11.75
N PHE A 120 20.14 -4.12 10.82
CA PHE A 120 19.17 -5.18 10.58
C PHE A 120 19.86 -6.45 10.09
N GLY A 121 20.87 -6.32 9.22
CA GLY A 121 21.83 -7.38 8.93
C GLY A 121 21.32 -8.53 8.04
N ALA A 122 20.18 -8.33 7.36
CA ALA A 122 19.68 -9.27 6.36
C ALA A 122 20.21 -8.92 4.96
N GLU A 123 20.42 -9.94 4.13
CA GLU A 123 20.82 -9.78 2.72
C GLU A 123 19.61 -9.42 1.84
N TRP A 124 18.43 -9.89 2.22
CA TRP A 124 17.13 -9.48 1.68
C TRP A 124 16.05 -9.71 2.74
N ALA A 125 14.85 -9.17 2.51
CA ALA A 125 13.73 -9.34 3.43
C ALA A 125 12.41 -9.60 2.69
N TYR A 126 11.35 -9.82 3.46
CA TYR A 126 9.97 -9.85 2.99
C TYR A 126 9.12 -9.03 3.97
N THR A 127 8.29 -8.13 3.45
CA THR A 127 7.17 -7.61 4.25
C THR A 127 6.10 -8.68 4.31
N ILE A 128 5.53 -8.92 5.48
CA ILE A 128 4.36 -9.79 5.66
C ILE A 128 3.16 -8.86 5.78
N ASP A 129 2.78 -8.27 4.66
CA ASP A 129 1.86 -7.13 4.59
C ASP A 129 1.01 -7.14 3.31
N GLY A 130 0.84 -8.31 2.70
CA GLY A 130 -0.06 -8.50 1.56
C GLY A 130 -1.48 -8.81 2.00
N GLY A 131 -2.39 -8.90 1.04
CA GLY A 131 -3.81 -9.18 1.29
C GLY A 131 -4.12 -10.68 1.28
N PRO A 132 -5.05 -11.15 0.42
CA PRO A 132 -5.49 -12.54 0.33
C PRO A 132 -4.38 -13.59 0.21
N VAL A 133 -4.67 -14.81 0.68
CA VAL A 133 -3.74 -15.96 0.61
C VAL A 133 -3.24 -16.18 -0.81
N GLY A 134 -1.91 -16.28 -0.94
CA GLY A 134 -1.21 -16.50 -2.21
C GLY A 134 -0.59 -15.24 -2.81
N GLU A 135 -0.98 -14.05 -2.36
CA GLU A 135 -0.37 -12.82 -2.89
C GLU A 135 1.14 -12.74 -2.63
N LEU A 136 1.87 -12.43 -3.70
CA LEU A 136 3.30 -12.15 -3.71
C LEU A 136 3.52 -10.94 -4.61
N GLU A 137 4.04 -9.86 -4.04
CA GLU A 137 4.10 -8.58 -4.74
C GLU A 137 5.53 -8.05 -4.74
N PHE A 138 6.04 -7.71 -5.92
CA PHE A 138 7.37 -7.11 -6.08
C PHE A 138 7.35 -5.93 -7.06
N GLU A 139 6.16 -5.44 -7.37
CA GLU A 139 5.93 -4.26 -8.19
C GLU A 139 4.99 -3.32 -7.44
N ASN A 140 5.30 -2.03 -7.43
CA ASN A 140 4.44 -0.99 -6.86
C ASN A 140 4.46 0.26 -7.75
N PHE A 141 3.56 1.21 -7.51
CA PHE A 141 3.61 2.48 -8.24
C PHE A 141 4.91 3.26 -7.98
N ASN A 142 5.39 3.99 -8.98
CA ASN A 142 6.16 5.20 -8.75
C ASN A 142 5.22 6.32 -8.32
N ALA A 143 5.72 7.20 -7.46
CA ALA A 143 4.91 8.12 -6.69
C ALA A 143 5.47 9.53 -6.68
N THR A 144 4.63 10.49 -7.08
CA THR A 144 4.96 11.91 -7.03
C THR A 144 3.79 12.70 -6.49
N SER A 145 4.05 13.60 -5.54
CA SER A 145 3.10 14.64 -5.13
C SER A 145 3.28 15.88 -6.02
N ALA A 146 2.16 16.53 -6.33
CA ALA A 146 2.12 17.68 -7.23
C ALA A 146 1.22 18.78 -6.67
N ASP A 147 1.81 19.86 -6.18
CA ASP A 147 1.07 21.02 -5.67
C ASP A 147 0.93 22.07 -6.77
N VAL A 148 -0.31 22.29 -7.22
CA VAL A 148 -0.65 23.28 -8.25
C VAL A 148 -1.15 24.54 -7.55
N ILE A 149 -0.31 25.58 -7.54
CA ILE A 149 -0.54 26.82 -6.80
C ILE A 149 -1.02 27.90 -7.76
N CYS A 150 -2.28 28.29 -7.63
CA CYS A 150 -2.90 29.35 -8.42
C CYS A 150 -2.86 30.68 -7.66
N HIS A 151 -2.24 31.70 -8.24
CA HIS A 151 -2.12 33.03 -7.66
C HIS A 151 -3.12 34.01 -8.30
N GLY A 152 -3.90 34.66 -7.44
CA GLY A 152 -4.88 35.67 -7.80
C GLY A 152 -4.64 37.00 -7.10
N VAL A 153 -5.66 37.86 -7.12
CA VAL A 153 -5.69 39.17 -6.47
C VAL A 153 -7.10 39.39 -5.94
N ASN A 154 -7.24 39.48 -4.62
CA ASN A 154 -8.53 39.75 -3.98
C ASN A 154 -8.74 41.25 -3.77
N VAL A 155 -9.99 41.70 -3.99
CA VAL A 155 -10.49 43.03 -3.67
C VAL A 155 -11.97 42.91 -3.31
N HIS A 156 -12.57 43.96 -2.72
CA HIS A 156 -13.99 43.93 -2.39
C HIS A 156 -14.86 43.63 -3.64
N PRO A 157 -15.72 42.58 -3.63
CA PRO A 157 -16.48 42.13 -4.80
C PRO A 157 -17.30 43.23 -5.48
N GLY A 158 -17.90 44.13 -4.70
CA GLY A 158 -18.66 45.28 -5.22
C GLY A 158 -17.85 46.29 -6.02
N THR A 159 -16.51 46.23 -6.01
CA THR A 159 -15.60 47.13 -6.74
C THR A 159 -14.56 46.38 -7.57
N ALA A 160 -14.81 45.10 -7.87
CA ALA A 160 -13.82 44.17 -8.39
C ALA A 160 -13.49 44.31 -9.89
N LYS A 161 -14.34 45.00 -10.67
CA LYS A 161 -14.20 45.09 -12.13
C LYS A 161 -12.80 45.58 -12.56
N GLY A 162 -12.09 44.73 -13.31
CA GLY A 162 -10.74 45.00 -13.82
C GLY A 162 -9.61 44.88 -12.79
N LYS A 163 -9.92 44.60 -11.52
CA LYS A 163 -8.96 44.55 -10.39
C LYS A 163 -8.78 43.14 -9.83
N MET A 164 -9.90 42.42 -9.61
CA MET A 164 -9.86 41.08 -9.05
C MET A 164 -9.33 40.07 -10.07
N VAL A 165 -8.51 39.14 -9.60
CA VAL A 165 -8.14 37.92 -10.31
C VAL A 165 -8.49 36.79 -9.37
N ASN A 166 -9.50 35.99 -9.70
CA ASN A 166 -9.98 34.95 -8.80
C ASN A 166 -9.22 33.65 -9.03
N SER A 167 -8.28 33.29 -8.14
CA SER A 167 -7.50 32.06 -8.27
C SER A 167 -8.34 30.78 -8.23
N MET A 168 -9.53 30.80 -7.62
CA MET A 168 -10.42 29.64 -7.63
C MET A 168 -10.89 29.30 -9.05
N ASN A 169 -11.11 30.31 -9.90
CA ASN A 169 -11.48 30.10 -11.30
C ASN A 169 -10.30 29.57 -12.12
N ILE A 170 -9.07 29.96 -11.77
CA ILE A 170 -7.85 29.45 -12.42
C ILE A 170 -7.66 27.98 -12.05
N ALA A 171 -7.78 27.64 -10.77
CA ALA A 171 -7.71 26.26 -10.28
C ALA A 171 -8.80 25.36 -10.91
N ALA A 172 -10.05 25.85 -11.02
CA ALA A 172 -11.11 25.11 -11.69
C ALA A 172 -10.81 24.86 -13.19
N GLN A 173 -10.22 25.84 -13.88
CA GLN A 173 -9.77 25.66 -15.26
C GLN A 173 -8.68 24.60 -15.37
N PHE A 174 -7.70 24.61 -14.45
CA PHE A 174 -6.65 23.59 -14.42
C PHE A 174 -7.22 22.18 -14.21
N GLN A 175 -8.11 21.98 -13.24
CA GLN A 175 -8.74 20.67 -13.00
C GLN A 175 -9.49 20.15 -14.23
N LEU A 176 -10.14 21.04 -15.00
CA LEU A 176 -10.83 20.66 -16.24
C LEU A 176 -9.88 20.33 -17.41
N MET A 177 -8.58 20.62 -17.29
CA MET A 177 -7.56 20.23 -18.26
C MET A 177 -6.95 18.85 -17.96
N MET A 178 -7.21 18.27 -16.78
CA MET A 178 -6.73 16.95 -16.40
C MET A 178 -7.55 15.83 -17.07
N PRO A 179 -6.94 14.69 -17.42
CA PRO A 179 -7.62 13.58 -18.09
C PRO A 179 -8.63 12.92 -17.15
N SER A 180 -9.92 12.97 -17.51
CA SER A 180 -11.00 12.46 -16.66
C SER A 180 -11.13 10.93 -16.64
N GLN A 181 -10.37 10.22 -17.49
CA GLN A 181 -10.36 8.75 -17.55
C GLN A 181 -9.13 8.16 -16.85
N GLU A 182 -8.17 9.00 -16.46
CA GLU A 182 -6.93 8.56 -15.80
C GLU A 182 -6.96 8.99 -14.33
N THR A 183 -8.00 8.55 -13.63
CA THR A 183 -8.27 8.81 -12.21
C THR A 183 -8.37 7.48 -11.45
N PRO A 184 -8.21 7.47 -10.11
CA PRO A 184 -8.33 6.24 -9.32
C PRO A 184 -9.64 5.49 -9.57
N GLU A 185 -10.76 6.20 -9.69
CA GLU A 185 -12.09 5.66 -9.90
C GLU A 185 -12.35 5.15 -11.34
N CYS A 186 -11.41 5.33 -12.26
CA CYS A 186 -11.52 4.93 -13.67
C CYS A 186 -10.37 4.04 -14.15
N THR A 187 -9.46 3.61 -13.27
CA THR A 187 -8.27 2.84 -13.62
C THR A 187 -8.16 1.57 -12.80
N GLU A 188 -7.58 0.52 -13.37
CA GLU A 188 -7.34 -0.78 -12.72
C GLU A 188 -5.98 -1.39 -13.09
N GLY A 189 -5.55 -2.41 -12.35
CA GLY A 189 -4.30 -3.14 -12.64
C GLY A 189 -3.09 -2.21 -12.78
N TYR A 190 -2.45 -2.25 -13.95
CA TYR A 190 -1.22 -1.50 -14.27
C TYR A 190 -1.48 -0.07 -14.78
N GLU A 191 -2.72 0.39 -14.83
CA GLU A 191 -3.04 1.75 -15.27
C GLU A 191 -2.65 2.77 -14.19
N GLY A 192 -1.78 3.72 -14.55
CA GLY A 192 -1.45 4.88 -13.73
C GLY A 192 -2.53 5.96 -13.76
N PHE A 193 -2.45 6.95 -12.85
CA PHE A 193 -3.46 8.00 -12.72
C PHE A 193 -2.91 9.33 -12.21
N TYR A 194 -3.74 10.36 -12.34
CA TYR A 194 -3.67 11.61 -11.60
C TYR A 194 -4.84 11.69 -10.63
N HIS A 195 -4.60 12.14 -9.41
CA HIS A 195 -5.66 12.27 -8.43
C HIS A 195 -5.55 13.58 -7.67
N LEU A 196 -6.59 14.41 -7.77
CA LEU A 196 -6.77 15.59 -6.94
C LEU A 196 -7.24 15.13 -5.55
N LYS A 197 -6.32 15.06 -4.58
CA LYS A 197 -6.63 14.56 -3.23
C LYS A 197 -7.13 15.63 -2.27
N SER A 198 -6.76 16.88 -2.49
CA SER A 198 -7.10 17.99 -1.59
C SER A 198 -7.09 19.33 -2.32
N ALA A 199 -7.85 20.29 -1.81
CA ALA A 199 -7.82 21.65 -2.32
C ALA A 199 -8.02 22.67 -1.18
N GLU A 200 -7.16 23.69 -1.15
CA GLU A 200 -7.35 24.90 -0.35
C GLU A 200 -7.69 26.06 -1.27
N MET A 201 -8.86 26.68 -1.07
CA MET A 201 -9.43 27.58 -2.07
C MET A 201 -9.66 28.98 -1.51
N GLY A 202 -9.15 29.99 -2.21
CA GLY A 202 -9.34 31.40 -1.88
C GLY A 202 -9.20 32.29 -3.12
N VAL A 203 -9.68 33.53 -3.03
CA VAL A 203 -9.65 34.46 -4.20
C VAL A 203 -8.23 34.90 -4.54
N ALA A 204 -7.37 35.10 -3.53
CA ALA A 204 -5.98 35.56 -3.73
C ALA A 204 -4.99 34.42 -3.98
N ARG A 205 -5.28 33.23 -3.44
CA ARG A 205 -4.47 32.03 -3.60
C ARG A 205 -5.36 30.81 -3.49
N SER A 206 -5.18 29.86 -4.40
CA SER A 206 -5.75 28.51 -4.36
C SER A 206 -4.62 27.51 -4.56
N GLU A 207 -4.71 26.35 -3.92
CA GLU A 207 -3.75 25.27 -4.04
C GLU A 207 -4.50 23.95 -4.21
N LEU A 208 -4.11 23.20 -5.25
CA LEU A 208 -4.63 21.87 -5.53
C LEU A 208 -3.52 20.86 -5.27
N GLY A 209 -3.72 19.99 -4.29
CA GLY A 209 -2.77 18.91 -3.98
C GLY A 209 -3.11 17.68 -4.79
N TYR A 210 -2.23 17.30 -5.70
CA TYR A 210 -2.35 16.08 -6.50
C TYR A 210 -1.37 15.00 -6.03
N ILE A 211 -1.72 13.76 -6.37
CA ILE A 211 -0.78 12.64 -6.44
C ILE A 211 -0.79 12.06 -7.86
N ILE A 212 0.39 11.64 -8.31
CA ILE A 212 0.65 11.01 -9.60
C ILE A 212 1.16 9.60 -9.32
N ARG A 213 0.58 8.61 -9.98
CA ARG A 213 0.97 7.20 -9.87
C ARG A 213 1.18 6.59 -11.25
N ASP A 214 2.26 5.85 -11.42
CA ASP A 214 2.49 5.04 -12.62
C ASP A 214 3.49 3.91 -12.33
N PHE A 215 3.31 2.72 -12.91
CA PHE A 215 4.23 1.59 -12.69
C PHE A 215 5.56 1.78 -13.42
N GLU A 216 5.53 2.46 -14.57
CA GLU A 216 6.70 2.67 -15.41
C GLU A 216 7.38 3.99 -15.04
N ARG A 217 8.71 4.00 -15.03
CA ARG A 217 9.50 5.20 -14.70
C ARG A 217 9.26 6.29 -15.74
N GLU A 218 9.24 5.92 -17.02
CA GLU A 218 8.92 6.81 -18.13
C GLU A 218 7.46 7.28 -18.05
N GLY A 219 6.55 6.44 -17.55
CA GLY A 219 5.14 6.77 -17.35
C GLY A 219 4.96 7.90 -16.34
N VAL A 220 5.55 7.80 -15.15
CA VAL A 220 5.46 8.87 -14.14
C VAL A 220 6.14 10.17 -14.62
N GLU A 221 7.26 10.08 -15.35
CA GLU A 221 7.92 11.27 -15.92
C GLU A 221 7.07 11.93 -17.02
N ALA A 222 6.42 11.14 -17.89
CA ALA A 222 5.48 11.65 -18.88
C ALA A 222 4.30 12.36 -18.22
N ARG A 223 3.80 11.82 -17.10
CA ARG A 223 2.70 12.44 -16.33
C ARG A 223 3.10 13.77 -15.70
N LYS A 224 4.29 13.84 -15.09
CA LYS A 224 4.88 15.10 -14.58
C LYS A 224 4.99 16.14 -15.69
N ALA A 225 5.54 15.75 -16.84
CA ALA A 225 5.68 16.61 -18.01
C ALA A 225 4.33 17.10 -18.55
N PHE A 226 3.31 16.24 -18.55
CA PHE A 226 1.95 16.62 -18.92
C PHE A 226 1.35 17.67 -17.98
N MET A 227 1.46 17.49 -16.66
CA MET A 227 0.99 18.52 -15.71
C MET A 227 1.72 19.85 -15.91
N GLN A 228 3.04 19.82 -16.10
CA GLN A 228 3.82 21.03 -16.40
C GLN A 228 3.33 21.70 -17.69
N GLN A 229 3.09 20.92 -18.75
CA GLN A 229 2.53 21.43 -19.99
C GLN A 229 1.17 22.12 -19.75
N LYS A 230 0.30 21.58 -18.90
CA LYS A 230 -1.00 22.19 -18.58
C LYS A 230 -0.87 23.47 -17.78
N VAL A 231 0.12 23.58 -16.91
CA VAL A 231 0.48 24.83 -16.22
C VAL A 231 0.94 25.88 -17.23
N ASP A 232 1.82 25.51 -18.16
CA ASP A 232 2.36 26.40 -19.18
C ASP A 232 1.25 26.89 -20.13
N GLU A 233 0.43 25.98 -20.65
CA GLU A 233 -0.73 26.31 -21.51
C GLU A 233 -1.71 27.28 -20.81
N LEU A 234 -1.93 27.12 -19.50
CA LEU A 234 -2.82 28.00 -18.75
C LEU A 234 -2.17 29.37 -18.52
N ASN A 235 -0.88 29.41 -18.15
CA ASN A 235 -0.12 30.65 -17.97
C ASN A 235 -0.03 31.48 -19.26
N GLU A 236 0.07 30.86 -20.44
CA GLU A 236 0.04 31.57 -21.73
C GLU A 236 -1.29 32.29 -21.99
N ARG A 237 -2.41 31.77 -21.47
CA ARG A 237 -3.76 32.34 -21.66
C ARG A 237 -4.11 33.39 -20.61
N LEU A 238 -3.44 33.38 -19.46
CA LEU A 238 -3.73 34.27 -18.35
C LEU A 238 -3.13 35.67 -18.59
N GLU A 239 -3.98 36.68 -18.72
CA GLU A 239 -3.52 38.08 -18.74
C GLU A 239 -3.07 38.58 -17.36
N LYS A 240 -3.61 37.99 -16.29
CA LYS A 240 -3.30 38.29 -14.88
C LYS A 240 -3.41 37.04 -14.03
N GLY A 241 -2.65 37.02 -12.94
CA GLY A 241 -2.47 35.81 -12.12
C GLY A 241 -1.38 34.92 -12.72
N ARG A 242 -1.12 33.80 -12.06
CA ARG A 242 -0.18 32.77 -12.55
C ARG A 242 -0.47 31.45 -11.86
N VAL A 243 0.00 30.37 -12.46
CA VAL A 243 0.00 29.02 -11.89
C VAL A 243 1.44 28.55 -11.73
N GLU A 244 1.73 27.94 -10.60
CA GLU A 244 3.01 27.31 -10.26
C GLU A 244 2.76 25.83 -9.96
N LEU A 245 3.73 24.98 -10.27
CA LEU A 245 3.69 23.55 -9.98
C LEU A 245 4.93 23.16 -9.21
N VAL A 246 4.72 22.50 -8.06
CA VAL A 246 5.78 21.94 -7.23
C VAL A 246 5.64 20.42 -7.25
N LEU A 247 6.65 19.73 -7.75
CA LEU A 247 6.69 18.26 -7.81
C LEU A 247 7.67 17.71 -6.79
N THR A 248 7.24 16.74 -5.99
CA THR A 248 8.10 16.03 -5.02
C THR A 248 7.89 14.53 -5.14
N ASP A 249 8.96 13.80 -5.48
CA ASP A 249 8.95 12.34 -5.53
C ASP A 249 8.85 11.73 -4.13
N SER A 250 7.99 10.73 -3.97
CA SER A 250 7.75 10.04 -2.69
C SER A 250 8.48 8.69 -2.64
N TYR A 251 8.24 7.83 -3.64
CA TYR A 251 8.83 6.49 -3.73
C TYR A 251 8.79 5.98 -5.17
N PHE A 252 9.54 4.89 -5.43
CA PHE A 252 9.67 4.30 -6.76
C PHE A 252 9.26 2.82 -6.73
N ASN A 253 9.05 2.26 -7.93
CA ASN A 253 8.70 0.85 -8.10
C ASN A 253 9.88 -0.05 -7.70
N MET A 254 9.65 -0.93 -6.72
CA MET A 254 10.66 -1.84 -6.18
C MET A 254 11.13 -2.91 -7.17
N LYS A 255 10.38 -3.12 -8.27
CA LYS A 255 10.75 -4.06 -9.33
C LYS A 255 12.19 -3.89 -9.77
N GLU A 256 12.64 -2.65 -9.96
CA GLU A 256 14.01 -2.29 -10.34
C GLU A 256 15.06 -2.89 -9.40
N MET A 257 14.73 -2.97 -8.11
CA MET A 257 15.61 -3.44 -7.05
C MET A 257 15.42 -4.91 -6.70
N VAL A 258 14.26 -5.51 -6.98
CA VAL A 258 13.95 -6.91 -6.64
C VAL A 258 14.18 -7.86 -7.82
N GLU A 259 13.80 -7.48 -9.04
CA GLU A 259 13.92 -8.31 -10.24
C GLU A 259 15.35 -8.78 -10.57
N PRO A 260 16.42 -7.99 -10.33
CA PRO A 260 17.79 -8.48 -10.48
C PRO A 260 18.15 -9.67 -9.56
N HIS A 261 17.39 -9.86 -8.48
CA HIS A 261 17.60 -10.88 -7.45
C HIS A 261 16.54 -11.98 -7.51
N GLN A 262 16.37 -12.61 -8.68
CA GLN A 262 15.34 -13.63 -8.96
C GLN A 262 15.17 -14.72 -7.89
N HIS A 263 16.24 -15.13 -7.21
CA HIS A 263 16.18 -16.11 -6.12
C HIS A 263 15.22 -15.69 -4.99
N ILE A 264 15.07 -14.40 -4.69
CA ILE A 264 14.17 -13.88 -3.66
C ILE A 264 12.71 -14.22 -4.00
N ILE A 265 12.33 -13.98 -5.26
CA ILE A 265 10.98 -14.24 -5.78
C ILE A 265 10.75 -15.75 -5.86
N GLU A 266 11.70 -16.50 -6.42
CA GLU A 266 11.56 -17.95 -6.62
C GLU A 266 11.53 -18.73 -5.29
N LEU A 267 12.28 -18.31 -4.27
CA LEU A 267 12.20 -18.90 -2.94
C LEU A 267 10.81 -18.70 -2.31
N ALA A 268 10.24 -17.50 -2.42
CA ALA A 268 8.90 -17.22 -1.90
C ALA A 268 7.82 -18.02 -2.65
N LYS A 269 7.86 -18.04 -3.99
CA LYS A 269 6.94 -18.84 -4.82
C LYS A 269 7.01 -20.32 -4.44
N GLN A 270 8.23 -20.86 -4.32
CA GLN A 270 8.38 -22.27 -4.00
C GLN A 270 7.91 -22.59 -2.57
N ALA A 271 8.13 -21.69 -1.61
CA ALA A 271 7.62 -21.87 -0.24
C ALA A 271 6.08 -21.90 -0.19
N MET A 272 5.43 -21.02 -0.96
CA MET A 272 3.97 -21.04 -1.13
C MET A 272 3.48 -22.36 -1.72
N ILE A 273 4.07 -22.81 -2.83
CA ILE A 273 3.68 -24.06 -3.51
C ILE A 273 3.75 -25.27 -2.56
N GLU A 274 4.76 -25.31 -1.69
CA GLU A 274 4.98 -26.45 -0.79
C GLU A 274 4.10 -26.41 0.46
N CYS A 275 3.43 -25.28 0.67
CA CYS A 275 2.34 -25.13 1.64
C CYS A 275 0.96 -25.28 0.99
N ASP A 276 0.89 -25.81 -0.26
CA ASP A 276 -0.32 -25.91 -1.07
C ASP A 276 -1.00 -24.54 -1.32
N VAL A 277 -0.20 -23.48 -1.41
CA VAL A 277 -0.64 -22.12 -1.74
C VAL A 277 -0.21 -21.78 -3.17
N GLU A 278 -1.17 -21.42 -4.02
CA GLU A 278 -0.90 -20.95 -5.38
C GLU A 278 -0.36 -19.50 -5.35
N PRO A 279 0.86 -19.22 -5.86
CA PRO A 279 1.39 -17.87 -5.88
C PRO A 279 0.62 -16.97 -6.86
N MET A 280 0.08 -15.86 -6.37
CA MET A 280 -0.61 -14.84 -7.14
C MET A 280 0.27 -13.59 -7.21
N ILE A 281 0.99 -13.45 -8.32
CA ILE A 281 1.81 -12.26 -8.56
C ILE A 281 0.91 -11.13 -9.05
N LYS A 282 0.78 -10.08 -8.24
CA LYS A 282 0.00 -8.89 -8.56
C LYS A 282 0.79 -7.62 -8.25
N PRO A 283 0.49 -6.52 -8.96
CA PRO A 283 1.10 -5.24 -8.65
C PRO A 283 0.40 -4.54 -7.47
N ILE A 284 1.19 -3.88 -6.62
CA ILE A 284 0.66 -3.00 -5.56
C ILE A 284 0.28 -1.66 -6.18
N ARG A 285 -1.01 -1.31 -6.17
CA ARG A 285 -1.51 0.01 -6.61
C ARG A 285 -1.32 1.10 -5.54
N GLY A 286 -0.17 1.07 -4.89
CA GLY A 286 0.21 1.89 -3.74
C GLY A 286 1.72 1.92 -3.56
N GLY A 287 2.18 2.02 -2.32
CA GLY A 287 3.57 1.87 -1.93
C GLY A 287 3.62 1.02 -0.67
N THR A 288 4.80 0.51 -0.33
CA THR A 288 5.03 -0.26 0.89
C THR A 288 6.37 0.15 1.49
N ASP A 289 6.57 -0.12 2.78
CA ASP A 289 7.90 -0.05 3.41
C ASP A 289 8.93 -0.88 2.62
N GLY A 290 8.53 -2.06 2.10
CA GLY A 290 9.37 -2.93 1.29
C GLY A 290 9.95 -2.22 0.04
N ALA A 291 9.16 -1.36 -0.60
CA ALA A 291 9.63 -0.58 -1.74
C ALA A 291 10.72 0.43 -1.35
N ARG A 292 10.55 1.12 -0.22
CA ARG A 292 11.54 2.05 0.32
C ARG A 292 12.82 1.33 0.74
N LEU A 293 12.68 0.22 1.48
CA LEU A 293 13.79 -0.63 1.92
C LEU A 293 14.61 -1.17 0.75
N SER A 294 13.95 -1.54 -0.35
CA SER A 294 14.61 -2.01 -1.56
C SER A 294 15.58 -0.97 -2.13
N PHE A 295 15.19 0.30 -2.18
CA PHE A 295 16.08 1.40 -2.59
C PHE A 295 17.14 1.78 -1.52
N MET A 296 16.97 1.33 -0.27
CA MET A 296 17.96 1.47 0.80
C MET A 296 18.99 0.32 0.82
N GLY A 297 18.93 -0.59 -0.17
CA GLY A 297 19.86 -1.71 -0.31
C GLY A 297 19.38 -3.03 0.32
N LEU A 298 18.10 -3.13 0.68
CA LEU A 298 17.48 -4.35 1.19
C LEU A 298 16.29 -4.75 0.30
N PRO A 299 16.50 -5.50 -0.79
CA PRO A 299 15.41 -5.97 -1.65
C PRO A 299 14.34 -6.68 -0.81
N CYS A 300 13.09 -6.20 -0.89
CA CYS A 300 12.04 -6.58 0.05
C CYS A 300 10.65 -6.65 -0.61
N PRO A 301 10.31 -7.75 -1.31
CA PRO A 301 8.95 -7.97 -1.79
C PRO A 301 7.97 -8.22 -0.64
N ASN A 302 6.67 -8.23 -0.97
CA ASN A 302 5.57 -8.39 -0.04
C ASN A 302 4.94 -9.79 -0.15
N ILE A 303 4.56 -10.37 0.99
CA ILE A 303 3.87 -11.66 1.11
C ILE A 303 2.53 -11.44 1.82
N PHE A 304 1.50 -12.16 1.37
CA PHE A 304 0.16 -12.16 1.96
C PHE A 304 0.11 -12.35 3.48
N THR A 305 -0.96 -11.82 4.09
CA THR A 305 -1.38 -12.08 5.48
C THR A 305 -2.67 -12.91 5.55
N GLY A 306 -3.45 -12.93 4.46
CA GLY A 306 -4.79 -13.52 4.40
C GLY A 306 -5.89 -12.56 4.84
N GLY A 307 -5.57 -11.27 5.00
CA GLY A 307 -6.51 -10.19 5.29
C GLY A 307 -7.15 -9.60 4.03
N TYR A 308 -8.27 -8.90 4.23
CA TYR A 308 -9.11 -8.31 3.19
C TYR A 308 -9.65 -6.96 3.65
N ASN A 309 -10.00 -6.09 2.69
CA ASN A 309 -10.69 -4.82 2.93
C ASN A 309 -10.00 -3.93 3.99
N PHE A 310 -8.69 -3.77 3.90
CA PHE A 310 -7.91 -2.97 4.84
C PHE A 310 -8.41 -1.51 4.94
N HIS A 311 -8.02 -0.85 6.03
CA HIS A 311 -8.25 0.58 6.31
C HIS A 311 -9.72 0.97 6.55
N GLY A 312 -10.60 0.02 6.81
CA GLY A 312 -12.03 0.29 6.95
C GLY A 312 -12.76 -0.59 7.94
N ILE A 313 -14.01 -0.22 8.23
CA ILE A 313 -14.88 -0.98 9.14
C ILE A 313 -15.29 -2.34 8.56
N HIS A 314 -15.10 -2.58 7.27
CA HIS A 314 -15.37 -3.84 6.60
C HIS A 314 -14.12 -4.72 6.47
N GLU A 315 -13.04 -4.39 7.18
CA GLU A 315 -11.83 -5.20 7.27
C GLU A 315 -12.13 -6.56 7.92
N PHE A 316 -11.60 -7.62 7.33
CA PHE A 316 -11.68 -8.96 7.89
C PHE A 316 -10.49 -9.81 7.49
N ILE A 317 -10.27 -10.90 8.22
CA ILE A 317 -9.18 -11.85 7.97
C ILE A 317 -9.67 -13.27 8.24
N THR A 318 -9.02 -14.27 7.63
CA THR A 318 -9.31 -15.68 7.92
C THR A 318 -8.23 -16.29 8.80
N ILE A 319 -8.63 -17.08 9.82
CA ILE A 319 -7.67 -17.77 10.69
C ILE A 319 -6.80 -18.73 9.86
N GLN A 320 -7.41 -19.46 8.93
CA GLN A 320 -6.74 -20.38 8.03
C GLN A 320 -5.73 -19.66 7.12
N GLY A 321 -6.03 -18.44 6.69
CA GLY A 321 -5.10 -17.62 5.91
C GLY A 321 -3.85 -17.22 6.70
N MET A 322 -4.05 -16.77 7.94
CA MET A 322 -2.93 -16.48 8.85
C MET A 322 -2.08 -17.74 9.13
N GLU A 323 -2.72 -18.89 9.33
CA GLU A 323 -2.00 -20.17 9.48
C GLU A 323 -1.17 -20.53 8.25
N GLN A 324 -1.66 -20.22 7.05
CA GLN A 324 -0.88 -20.41 5.81
C GLN A 324 0.29 -19.44 5.71
N ALA A 325 0.12 -18.17 6.08
CA ALA A 325 1.23 -17.22 6.12
C ALA A 325 2.36 -17.69 7.07
N VAL A 326 2.00 -18.20 8.26
CA VAL A 326 2.96 -18.82 9.20
C VAL A 326 3.72 -19.97 8.54
N LYS A 327 3.01 -20.90 7.89
CA LYS A 327 3.65 -22.04 7.20
C LYS A 327 4.60 -21.59 6.10
N VAL A 328 4.20 -20.60 5.31
CA VAL A 328 5.03 -20.04 4.24
C VAL A 328 6.30 -19.39 4.80
N ILE A 329 6.23 -18.62 5.90
CA ILE A 329 7.40 -18.03 6.55
C ILE A 329 8.39 -19.12 7.04
N VAL A 330 7.87 -20.18 7.65
CA VAL A 330 8.66 -21.35 8.11
C VAL A 330 9.32 -22.05 6.93
N GLU A 331 8.55 -22.36 5.89
CA GLU A 331 9.03 -23.07 4.70
C GLU A 331 10.05 -22.24 3.92
N LEU A 332 9.83 -20.93 3.80
CA LEU A 332 10.76 -19.99 3.17
C LEU A 332 12.11 -19.94 3.90
N SER A 333 12.07 -19.90 5.24
CA SER A 333 13.25 -19.97 6.09
C SER A 333 14.01 -21.30 5.87
N GLN A 334 13.27 -22.40 5.76
CA GLN A 334 13.84 -23.72 5.50
C GLN A 334 14.48 -23.83 4.12
N ARG A 335 13.76 -23.38 3.08
CA ARG A 335 14.24 -23.43 1.70
C ARG A 335 15.46 -22.57 1.48
N THR A 336 15.55 -21.43 2.15
CA THR A 336 16.75 -20.60 2.11
C THR A 336 17.96 -21.40 2.61
N ALA A 337 17.84 -22.13 3.72
CA ALA A 337 18.94 -22.98 4.18
C ALA A 337 19.26 -24.12 3.19
N VAL A 338 18.24 -24.80 2.66
CA VAL A 338 18.44 -25.91 1.71
C VAL A 338 19.08 -25.42 0.40
N HIS A 339 18.72 -24.23 -0.08
CA HIS A 339 19.25 -23.66 -1.32
C HIS A 339 20.75 -23.38 -1.21
N TYR A 340 21.20 -22.80 -0.10
CA TYR A 340 22.59 -22.35 0.10
C TYR A 340 23.49 -23.34 0.87
N GLN A 341 22.96 -24.51 1.26
CA GLN A 341 23.74 -25.64 1.81
C GLN A 341 24.16 -26.66 0.73
N LYS A 342 23.73 -26.50 -0.53
CA LYS A 342 24.20 -27.29 -1.67
C LYS A 342 25.59 -26.84 -2.13
#